data_AF-A0A5S4VSB2-F1
#
_entry.id   AF-A0A5S4VSB2-F1
#
_cell.length_a   1.000
_cell.length_b   1.000
_cell.length_c   1.000
_cell.angle_alpha   90.00
_cell.angle_beta   90.00
_cell.angle_gamma   90.00
#
_symmetry.space_group_name_H-M   'P 1'
#
loop_
_entity.id
_entity.type
_entity.pdbx_description
1 polymer ?
#
loop_
_entity_poly.entity_id
_entity_poly.type
_entity_poly.pdbx_seq_one_letter_code
_entity_poly.pdbx_strand_id
1 'polypeptide(L)'
;MKSNFSFLKENKEYELFADACIDAENVASSAPALSVSGSRKALELAIKWLYAADEFLQLPSGRYTLQDLLHDPAFQDEVDAEIRSHMQYIVRMGNYGIYIGNKYTKGNAVLSLSILFHFVEWMSILLKPPFDRPMPFVRLYSPEDQKRIISIVNDINENATKLVG
;
A
#
# COMPACT_ATOMS: atom_id res chain seq x y z
N MET A 1 -9.36 -16.23 8.45
CA MET A 1 -8.78 -16.26 7.09
C MET A 1 -7.34 -15.81 7.17
N LYS A 2 -6.48 -16.31 6.28
CA LYS A 2 -5.11 -15.80 6.13
C LYS A 2 -5.21 -14.46 5.38
N SER A 3 -4.63 -13.39 5.92
CA SER A 3 -4.62 -12.06 5.28
C SER A 3 -3.88 -12.12 3.95
N ASN A 4 -4.32 -11.34 2.95
CA ASN A 4 -3.62 -11.20 1.67
C ASN A 4 -2.19 -10.68 1.87
N PHE A 5 -1.93 -9.90 2.92
CA PHE A 5 -0.61 -9.37 3.25
C PHE A 5 0.31 -10.36 4.00
N SER A 6 -0.16 -11.58 4.28
CA SER A 6 0.61 -12.56 5.07
C SER A 6 1.96 -12.92 4.43
N PHE A 7 2.13 -12.78 3.11
CA PHE A 7 3.41 -13.03 2.44
C PHE A 7 4.52 -12.10 2.93
N LEU A 8 4.17 -10.89 3.44
CA LEU A 8 5.15 -9.96 3.99
C LEU A 8 5.84 -10.52 5.24
N LYS A 9 5.17 -11.42 5.98
CA LYS A 9 5.75 -12.10 7.15
C LYS A 9 6.81 -13.14 6.80
N GLU A 10 6.93 -13.51 5.53
CA GLU A 10 7.94 -14.47 5.07
C GLU A 10 9.32 -13.80 4.88
N ASN A 11 9.38 -12.47 4.85
CA ASN A 11 10.62 -11.69 4.73
C ASN A 11 10.79 -10.71 5.91
N LYS A 12 11.90 -10.83 6.64
CA LYS A 12 12.22 -9.96 7.79
C LYS A 12 12.39 -8.49 7.42
N GLU A 13 12.79 -8.19 6.19
CA GLU A 13 12.91 -6.81 5.71
C GLU A 13 11.59 -6.03 5.84
N TYR A 14 10.44 -6.70 5.73
CA TYR A 14 9.13 -6.05 5.76
C TYR A 14 8.51 -5.94 7.15
N GLU A 15 9.23 -6.32 8.21
CA GLU A 15 8.71 -6.33 9.58
C GLU A 15 8.19 -4.95 10.00
N LEU A 16 8.78 -3.85 9.50
CA LEU A 16 8.37 -2.48 9.83
C LEU A 16 6.92 -2.16 9.44
N PHE A 17 6.37 -2.78 8.40
CA PHE A 17 5.04 -2.44 7.87
C PHE A 17 4.10 -3.65 7.70
N ALA A 18 4.60 -4.88 7.77
CA ALA A 18 3.81 -6.10 7.56
C ALA A 18 2.58 -6.19 8.48
N ASP A 19 2.76 -5.92 9.78
CA ASP A 19 1.63 -5.95 10.73
C ASP A 19 0.60 -4.86 10.44
N ALA A 20 1.06 -3.65 10.10
CA ALA A 20 0.16 -2.55 9.77
C ALA A 20 -0.70 -2.87 8.53
N CYS A 21 -0.15 -3.57 7.54
CA CYS A 21 -0.90 -4.05 6.38
C CYS A 21 -1.96 -5.10 6.77
N ILE A 22 -1.57 -6.10 7.57
CA ILE A 22 -2.46 -7.18 8.00
C ILE A 22 -3.59 -6.63 8.87
N ASP A 23 -3.27 -5.76 9.82
CA ASP A 23 -4.26 -5.13 10.71
C ASP A 23 -5.25 -4.27 9.94
N ALA A 24 -4.78 -3.51 8.93
CA ALA A 24 -5.64 -2.71 8.07
C ALA A 24 -6.65 -3.57 7.28
N GLU A 25 -6.25 -4.76 6.83
CA GLU A 25 -7.14 -5.70 6.15
C GLU A 25 -8.15 -6.34 7.11
N ASN A 26 -7.69 -6.79 8.30
CA ASN A 26 -8.53 -7.47 9.27
C ASN A 26 -9.74 -6.64 9.73
N VAL A 27 -9.59 -5.31 9.76
CA VAL A 27 -10.66 -4.38 10.16
C VAL A 27 -11.49 -3.85 8.98
N ALA A 28 -11.21 -4.27 7.75
CA ALA A 28 -11.87 -3.74 6.54
C ALA A 28 -13.40 -3.89 6.55
N SER A 29 -13.90 -5.04 6.99
CA SER A 29 -15.35 -5.30 7.05
C SER A 29 -16.03 -4.61 8.23
N SER A 30 -15.41 -4.66 9.41
CA SER A 30 -16.00 -4.24 10.68
C SER A 30 -15.84 -2.75 10.94
N ALA A 31 -14.72 -2.14 10.51
CA ALA A 31 -14.41 -0.74 10.72
C ALA A 31 -13.68 -0.14 9.49
N PRO A 32 -14.42 0.17 8.39
CA PRO A 32 -13.83 0.74 7.18
C PRO A 32 -12.99 2.00 7.41
N ALA A 33 -13.37 2.84 8.37
CA ALA A 33 -12.61 4.05 8.74
C ALA A 33 -11.23 3.74 9.33
N LEU A 34 -11.14 2.68 10.16
CA LEU A 34 -9.89 2.22 10.73
C LEU A 34 -9.04 1.54 9.66
N SER A 35 -9.66 0.81 8.73
CA SER A 35 -8.96 0.19 7.60
C SER A 35 -8.31 1.23 6.67
N VAL A 36 -9.02 2.30 6.32
CA VAL A 36 -8.45 3.41 5.53
C VAL A 36 -7.31 4.11 6.27
N SER A 37 -7.50 4.40 7.56
CA SER A 37 -6.47 5.02 8.40
C SER A 37 -5.23 4.12 8.55
N GLY A 38 -5.46 2.83 8.77
CA GLY A 38 -4.43 1.79 8.83
C GLY A 38 -3.68 1.66 7.52
N SER A 39 -4.38 1.71 6.38
CA SER A 39 -3.77 1.65 5.05
C SER A 39 -2.81 2.82 4.81
N ARG A 40 -3.20 4.03 5.23
CA ARG A 40 -2.32 5.21 5.18
C ARG A 40 -1.09 5.04 6.08
N LYS A 41 -1.27 4.49 7.29
CA LYS A 41 -0.14 4.26 8.19
C LYS A 41 0.82 3.19 7.67
N ALA A 42 0.28 2.11 7.12
CA ALA A 42 1.06 1.05 6.48
C ALA A 42 1.86 1.58 5.29
N LEU A 43 1.24 2.39 4.43
CA LEU A 43 1.92 3.07 3.31
C LEU A 43 3.07 3.95 3.79
N GLU A 44 2.87 4.74 4.86
CA GLU A 44 3.92 5.57 5.44
C GLU A 44 5.11 4.75 5.94
N LEU A 45 4.86 3.63 6.60
CA LEU A 45 5.91 2.74 7.09
C LEU A 45 6.66 2.06 5.94
N ALA A 46 5.94 1.62 4.90
CA ALA A 46 6.52 1.02 3.71
C ALA A 46 7.42 2.00 2.93
N ILE A 47 6.99 3.25 2.75
CA ILE A 47 7.82 4.28 2.10
C ILE A 47 9.03 4.62 2.97
N LYS A 48 8.88 4.73 4.29
CA LYS A 48 10.03 4.94 5.19
C LYS A 48 11.04 3.80 5.09
N TRP A 49 10.57 2.56 4.97
CA TRP A 49 11.45 1.42 4.72
C TRP A 49 12.16 1.57 3.37
N LEU A 50 11.46 1.95 2.30
CA LEU A 50 12.07 2.15 0.98
C LEU A 50 13.20 3.19 1.01
N TYR A 51 12.96 4.33 1.68
CA TYR A 51 13.98 5.36 1.91
C TYR A 51 15.18 4.89 2.75
N ALA A 52 15.00 3.88 3.59
CA ALA A 52 16.09 3.31 4.39
C ALA A 52 16.86 2.21 3.65
N ALA A 53 16.20 1.54 2.71
CA ALA A 53 16.76 0.44 1.93
C ALA A 53 17.48 0.92 0.65
N ASP A 54 17.06 2.04 0.07
CA ASP A 54 17.62 2.62 -1.15
C ASP A 54 18.69 3.68 -0.82
N GLU A 55 19.91 3.50 -1.33
CA GLU A 55 21.03 4.41 -1.10
C GLU A 55 20.91 5.76 -1.83
N PHE A 56 20.07 5.85 -2.86
CA PHE A 56 19.80 7.07 -3.62
C PHE A 56 18.68 7.92 -3.01
N LEU A 57 17.88 7.33 -2.11
CA LEU A 57 16.86 8.05 -1.36
C LEU A 57 17.43 8.52 -0.02
N GLN A 58 17.24 9.79 0.31
CA GLN A 58 17.69 10.36 1.59
C GLN A 58 16.51 10.93 2.35
N LEU A 59 16.35 10.47 3.59
CA LEU A 59 15.35 11.04 4.47
C LEU A 59 15.64 12.53 4.73
N PRO A 60 14.61 13.40 4.67
CA PRO A 60 14.78 14.82 4.97
C PRO A 60 15.36 15.05 6.37
N SER A 61 16.27 16.02 6.48
CA SER A 61 16.86 16.44 7.76
C SER A 61 15.82 17.13 8.64
N GLY A 62 15.06 16.38 9.43
CA GLY A 62 14.08 16.92 10.37
C GLY A 62 12.78 16.12 10.44
N ARG A 63 11.70 16.80 10.86
CA ARG A 63 10.35 16.21 10.82
C ARG A 63 9.85 16.25 9.38
N TYR A 64 9.41 15.11 8.88
CA TYR A 64 8.80 14.96 7.57
C TYR A 64 7.50 14.17 7.69
N THR A 65 6.60 14.43 6.76
CA THR A 65 5.32 13.74 6.61
C THR A 65 5.38 12.77 5.43
N LEU A 66 4.39 11.89 5.33
CA LEU A 66 4.21 11.07 4.13
C LEU A 66 4.12 11.93 2.85
N GLN A 67 3.49 13.11 2.94
CA GLN A 67 3.34 14.00 1.80
C GLN A 67 4.70 14.55 1.35
N ASP A 68 5.59 14.87 2.29
CA ASP A 68 6.93 15.37 1.97
C ASP A 68 7.76 14.31 1.24
N LEU A 69 7.71 13.05 1.68
CA LEU A 69 8.40 11.94 1.01
C LEU A 69 7.85 11.68 -0.39
N LEU A 70 6.52 11.76 -0.58
CA LEU A 70 5.91 11.55 -1.90
C LEU A 70 6.18 12.69 -2.90
N HIS A 71 6.59 13.87 -2.43
CA HIS A 71 6.96 15.03 -3.27
C HIS A 71 8.47 15.20 -3.45
N ASP A 72 9.27 14.33 -2.85
CA ASP A 72 10.71 14.32 -3.07
C ASP A 72 11.02 13.98 -4.55
N PRO A 73 11.78 14.83 -5.26
CA PRO A 73 12.16 14.56 -6.65
C PRO A 73 12.82 13.20 -6.85
N ALA A 74 13.69 12.76 -5.93
CA ALA A 74 14.38 11.47 -6.06
C ALA A 74 13.39 10.30 -6.05
N PHE A 75 12.40 10.35 -5.16
CA PHE A 75 11.33 9.37 -5.12
C PHE A 75 10.43 9.44 -6.38
N GLN A 76 10.18 10.64 -6.91
CA GLN A 76 9.39 10.80 -8.12
C GLN A 76 10.11 10.33 -9.38
N ASP A 77 11.44 10.35 -9.40
CA ASP A 77 12.20 9.84 -10.54
C ASP A 77 12.20 8.30 -10.58
N GLU A 78 12.19 7.64 -9.41
CA GLU A 78 12.21 6.17 -9.29
C GLU A 78 10.83 5.51 -9.40
N VAL A 79 9.76 6.19 -8.98
CA VAL A 79 8.41 5.59 -8.91
C VAL A 79 7.52 6.08 -10.03
N ASP A 80 6.97 5.17 -10.84
CA ASP A 80 6.06 5.52 -11.95
C ASP A 80 4.86 6.41 -11.53
N ALA A 81 4.50 7.38 -12.38
CA ALA A 81 3.43 8.35 -12.13
C ALA A 81 2.08 7.71 -11.78
N GLU A 82 1.76 6.54 -12.34
CA GLU A 82 0.55 5.79 -12.02
C GLU A 82 0.56 5.30 -10.56
N ILE A 83 1.66 4.68 -10.12
CA ILE A 83 1.84 4.23 -8.72
C ILE A 83 1.77 5.43 -7.77
N ARG A 84 2.40 6.56 -8.14
CA ARG A 84 2.31 7.81 -7.37
C ARG A 84 0.87 8.31 -7.24
N SER A 85 0.09 8.27 -8.33
CA SER A 85 -1.30 8.71 -8.32
C SER A 85 -2.18 7.84 -7.40
N HIS A 86 -1.93 6.53 -7.37
CA HIS A 86 -2.61 5.60 -6.47
C HIS A 86 -2.25 5.87 -5.00
N MET A 87 -0.98 6.10 -4.67
CA MET A 87 -0.58 6.48 -3.31
C MET A 87 -1.27 7.77 -2.84
N GLN A 88 -1.43 8.76 -3.73
CA GLN A 88 -2.15 10.00 -3.42
C GLN A 88 -3.62 9.76 -3.08
N TYR A 89 -4.26 8.71 -3.61
CA TYR A 89 -5.60 8.31 -3.18
C TYR A 89 -5.61 7.91 -1.70
N ILE A 90 -4.69 7.04 -1.26
CA ILE A 90 -4.60 6.62 0.16
C ILE A 90 -4.36 7.84 1.07
N VAL A 91 -3.46 8.75 0.68
CA VAL A 91 -3.18 9.96 1.46
C VAL A 91 -4.41 10.84 1.59
N ARG A 92 -5.10 11.12 0.47
CA ARG A 92 -6.33 11.91 0.47
C ARG A 92 -7.38 11.28 1.35
N MET A 93 -7.65 9.98 1.15
CA MET A 93 -8.68 9.27 1.89
C MET A 93 -8.38 9.24 3.40
N GLY A 94 -7.15 8.94 3.82
CA GLY A 94 -6.81 8.92 5.24
C GLY A 94 -6.79 10.30 5.92
N ASN A 95 -6.64 11.40 5.16
CA ASN A 95 -6.82 12.76 5.70
C ASN A 95 -8.31 13.20 5.69
N TYR A 96 -9.12 12.65 4.78
CA TYR A 96 -10.52 13.07 4.54
C TYR A 96 -11.44 12.72 5.71
N GLY A 97 -11.29 11.56 6.34
CA GLY A 97 -12.18 11.14 7.43
C GLY A 97 -11.91 11.75 8.80
N ILE A 98 -10.97 12.68 8.90
CA ILE A 98 -10.80 13.53 10.09
C ILE A 98 -11.79 14.71 10.05
N TYR A 99 -12.29 15.10 8.87
CA TYR A 99 -13.28 16.17 8.71
C TYR A 99 -14.71 15.61 8.58
N ILE A 100 -15.36 15.51 9.75
CA ILE A 100 -16.80 15.59 10.07
C ILE A 100 -17.77 15.39 8.87
N GLY A 101 -18.42 14.22 8.81
CA GLY A 101 -19.74 14.06 8.18
C GLY A 101 -19.88 12.95 7.15
N ASN A 102 -18.81 12.55 6.45
CA ASN A 102 -18.85 11.47 5.47
C ASN A 102 -18.41 10.13 6.08
N LYS A 103 -19.32 9.14 6.10
CA LYS A 103 -18.99 7.77 6.52
C LYS A 103 -18.10 7.13 5.46
N TYR A 104 -16.91 6.67 5.83
CA TYR A 104 -16.13 5.79 4.96
C TYR A 104 -16.97 4.57 4.57
N THR A 105 -17.06 4.30 3.28
CA THR A 105 -17.74 3.11 2.78
C THR A 105 -16.80 1.91 2.82
N LYS A 106 -17.34 0.70 2.77
CA LYS A 106 -16.54 -0.51 2.54
C LYS A 106 -15.72 -0.42 1.25
N GLY A 107 -16.28 0.18 0.20
CA GLY A 107 -15.57 0.43 -1.06
C GLY A 107 -14.32 1.29 -0.88
N ASN A 108 -14.37 2.30 -0.01
CA ASN A 108 -13.19 3.13 0.29
C ASN A 108 -12.08 2.32 0.96
N ALA A 109 -12.43 1.41 1.88
CA ALA A 109 -11.48 0.52 2.54
C ALA A 109 -10.89 -0.50 1.55
N VAL A 110 -11.73 -1.16 0.76
CA VAL A 110 -11.29 -2.11 -0.28
C VAL A 110 -10.34 -1.44 -1.26
N LEU A 111 -10.69 -0.28 -1.82
CA LEU A 111 -9.81 0.42 -2.76
C LEU A 111 -8.49 0.85 -2.13
N SER A 112 -8.51 1.33 -0.87
CA SER A 112 -7.29 1.69 -0.14
C SER A 112 -6.38 0.49 0.08
N LEU A 113 -6.95 -0.67 0.45
CA LEU A 113 -6.22 -1.91 0.64
C LEU A 113 -5.68 -2.49 -0.66
N SER A 114 -6.45 -2.43 -1.75
CA SER A 114 -5.99 -2.89 -3.08
C SER A 114 -4.79 -2.07 -3.56
N ILE A 115 -4.85 -0.75 -3.41
CA ILE A 115 -3.71 0.11 -3.75
C ILE A 115 -2.50 -0.20 -2.87
N LEU A 116 -2.70 -0.35 -1.56
CA LEU A 116 -1.63 -0.69 -0.63
C LEU A 116 -0.99 -2.03 -1.01
N PHE A 117 -1.80 -3.03 -1.34
CA PHE A 117 -1.36 -4.35 -1.75
C PHE A 117 -0.49 -4.28 -3.02
N HIS A 118 -0.93 -3.58 -4.06
CA HIS A 118 -0.14 -3.40 -5.27
C HIS A 118 1.19 -2.72 -4.99
N PHE A 119 1.21 -1.71 -4.12
CA PHE A 119 2.43 -1.00 -3.76
C PHE A 119 3.44 -1.93 -3.06
N VAL A 120 3.02 -2.69 -2.05
CA VAL A 120 3.94 -3.60 -1.34
C VAL A 120 4.36 -4.79 -2.19
N GLU A 121 3.52 -5.23 -3.13
CA GLU A 121 3.91 -6.22 -4.12
C GLU A 121 4.98 -5.66 -5.06
N TRP A 122 4.80 -4.45 -5.58
CA TRP A 122 5.80 -3.77 -6.41
C TRP A 122 7.15 -3.65 -5.68
N MET A 123 7.13 -3.26 -4.41
CA MET A 123 8.34 -3.26 -3.56
C MET A 123 8.96 -4.66 -3.46
N SER A 124 8.14 -5.71 -3.36
CA SER A 124 8.64 -7.08 -3.29
C SER A 124 9.30 -7.59 -4.57
N ILE A 125 8.94 -7.01 -5.72
CA ILE A 125 9.59 -7.28 -7.01
C ILE A 125 10.94 -6.56 -7.05
N LEU A 126 11.02 -5.32 -6.54
CA LEU A 126 12.27 -4.56 -6.40
C LEU A 126 13.30 -5.17 -5.45
N LEU A 127 12.97 -6.26 -4.74
CA LEU A 127 13.91 -7.04 -3.92
C LEU A 127 14.19 -8.46 -4.46
N LYS A 128 13.78 -8.80 -5.69
CA LYS A 128 14.19 -10.03 -6.37
C LYS A 128 15.27 -9.79 -7.47
N PRO A 129 16.44 -10.46 -7.41
CA PRO A 129 17.45 -10.37 -8.46
C PRO A 129 17.00 -11.01 -9.80
N PRO A 130 17.55 -10.59 -10.97
CA PRO A 130 18.56 -9.56 -11.18
C PRO A 130 17.93 -8.19 -11.47
N PHE A 131 18.35 -7.18 -10.71
CA PHE A 131 17.76 -5.84 -10.70
C PHE A 131 18.25 -4.97 -11.85
N ASP A 132 17.56 -5.02 -13.00
CA ASP A 132 17.61 -3.95 -13.99
C ASP A 132 16.34 -3.11 -13.89
N ARG A 133 16.32 -2.25 -12.86
CA ARG A 133 15.44 -1.06 -12.70
C ARG A 133 13.96 -1.34 -12.42
N PRO A 134 13.23 -0.40 -11.79
CA PRO A 134 11.77 -0.41 -11.79
C PRO A 134 11.27 -0.43 -13.24
N MET A 135 10.69 -1.54 -13.69
CA MET A 135 9.99 -1.57 -14.97
C MET A 135 8.71 -0.72 -14.87
N PRO A 136 8.29 -0.03 -15.95
CA PRO A 136 7.02 0.70 -15.97
C PRO A 136 5.85 -0.20 -15.56
N PHE A 137 4.88 0.33 -14.82
CA PHE A 137 3.73 -0.39 -14.23
C PHE A 137 3.05 -1.39 -15.20
N VAL A 138 2.90 -1.00 -16.47
CA VAL A 138 2.27 -1.81 -17.53
C VAL A 138 3.07 -3.07 -17.91
N ARG A 139 4.39 -3.10 -17.68
CA ARG A 139 5.27 -4.24 -17.98
C ARG A 139 5.57 -5.12 -16.78
N LEU A 140 5.23 -4.68 -15.57
CA LEU A 140 5.46 -5.44 -14.33
C LEU A 140 4.45 -6.57 -14.13
N TYR A 141 3.26 -6.44 -14.72
CA TYR A 141 2.18 -7.38 -14.53
C TYR A 141 1.86 -8.09 -15.84
N SER A 142 2.29 -9.34 -15.95
CA SER A 142 1.83 -10.25 -17.01
C SER A 142 0.30 -10.37 -16.98
N PRO A 143 -0.34 -10.85 -18.06
CA PRO A 143 -1.78 -11.15 -18.04
C PRO A 143 -2.19 -12.07 -16.88
N GLU A 144 -1.27 -12.93 -16.42
CA GLU A 144 -1.44 -13.79 -15.25
C GLU A 144 -1.42 -12.99 -13.95
N ASP A 145 -0.50 -12.03 -13.81
CA ASP A 145 -0.45 -11.16 -12.64
C ASP A 145 -1.67 -10.24 -12.56
N GLN A 146 -2.16 -9.75 -13.71
CA GLN A 146 -3.40 -8.97 -13.77
C GLN A 146 -4.61 -9.81 -13.31
N LYS A 147 -4.71 -11.08 -13.73
CA LYS A 147 -5.74 -12.00 -13.24
C LYS A 147 -5.61 -12.27 -11.74
N ARG A 148 -4.37 -12.42 -11.24
CA ARG A 148 -4.07 -12.60 -9.83
C ARG A 148 -4.49 -11.39 -9.01
N ILE A 149 -4.17 -10.19 -9.48
CA ILE A 149 -4.59 -8.91 -8.90
C ILE A 149 -6.12 -8.84 -8.82
N ILE A 150 -6.82 -9.14 -9.91
CA ILE A 150 -8.28 -9.14 -9.92
C ILE A 150 -8.83 -10.15 -8.90
N SER A 151 -8.23 -11.34 -8.79
CA SER A 151 -8.58 -12.33 -7.78
C SER A 151 -8.39 -11.78 -6.37
N ILE A 152 -7.25 -11.13 -6.09
CA ILE A 152 -6.96 -10.56 -4.77
C ILE A 152 -7.91 -9.41 -4.45
N VAL A 153 -8.24 -8.55 -5.41
CA VAL A 153 -9.25 -7.50 -5.21
C VAL A 153 -10.61 -8.13 -4.87
N ASN A 154 -10.98 -9.21 -5.56
CA ASN A 154 -12.19 -9.97 -5.24
C ASN A 154 -12.11 -10.60 -3.84
N ASP A 155 -10.97 -11.19 -3.46
CA ASP A 155 -10.75 -11.79 -2.15
C ASP A 155 -10.77 -10.74 -1.03
N ILE A 156 -10.16 -9.57 -1.24
CA ILE A 156 -10.25 -8.42 -0.33
C ILE A 156 -11.71 -7.99 -0.18
N ASN A 157 -12.46 -7.95 -1.28
CA ASN A 157 -13.88 -7.63 -1.25
C ASN A 157 -14.71 -8.72 -0.53
N GLU A 158 -14.38 -9.99 -0.72
CA GLU A 158 -14.97 -11.11 0.03
C GLU A 158 -14.65 -11.02 1.53
N ASN A 159 -13.41 -10.72 1.90
CA ASN A 159 -12.99 -10.49 3.29
C ASN A 159 -13.76 -9.29 3.89
N ALA A 160 -13.98 -8.24 3.09
CA ALA A 160 -14.76 -7.05 3.49
C ALA A 160 -16.28 -7.30 3.59
N THR A 161 -16.79 -8.41 3.04
CA THR A 161 -18.23 -8.72 2.99
C THR A 161 -18.64 -9.93 3.84
N LYS A 162 -17.80 -10.96 3.99
CA LYS A 162 -18.10 -12.24 4.67
C LYS A 162 -18.13 -12.20 6.20
N LEU A 163 -17.69 -11.11 6.85
CA LEU A 163 -17.83 -10.96 8.31
C LEU A 163 -19.24 -10.47 8.74
N VAL A 164 -20.22 -10.51 7.85
CA VAL A 164 -21.64 -10.35 8.15
C VAL A 164 -22.32 -11.71 7.97
N GLY A 165 -22.13 -12.58 8.96
CA GLY A 165 -22.73 -13.91 9.06
C GLY A 165 -22.66 -14.38 10.49
#